data_AF-A0A7R9MXS2-F1
#
_entry.id   AF-A0A7R9MXS2-F1
#
_cell.length_a   1.000
_cell.length_b   1.000
_cell.length_c   1.000
_cell.angle_alpha   90.00
_cell.angle_beta   90.00
_cell.angle_gamma   90.00
#
_symmetry.space_group_name_H-M   'P 1'
#
loop_
_entity.id
_entity.type
_entity.pdbx_description
1 polymer ?
#
loop_
_entity_poly.entity_id
_entity_poly.type
_entity_poly.pdbx_seq_one_letter_code
_entity_poly.pdbx_strand_id
1 'polypeptide(L)'
;MYNPILTIARKELSTLFSEKTLILALLIQLFVVSFSSLLIVGLTSLYDPEALRGQTTSNAEIGVLGYQEKLVSLMEEEKINIHYYNDLQRALEAFDRGRIDAILTIPDDIDPGGTEIIRLTLYLPESDIKGTFVVMQIKESLSKFESFVREKRSHRIDFTPITLHVEKMPKKSAKYFEFIYTILIPLLVFTPIIISGGLVVDFITEEVERHTIEVLLTAPVSLPQIIAGKITTAITIVPPQVAAWLFFLDLTNTHVANIPTIVLHSTLIALTIILTGSLIAIEYPNRSTAQYIYSLTLILLFTTSYILPDSPLNLTTRLAAGSIDPEETLTHLTLYTTIPIILYLSLHTKITRSNYTLRHHISD
;
A
#
# COMPACT_ATOMS: atom_id res chain seq x y z
N MET A 1 -14.10 -7.29 43.07
CA MET A 1 -15.37 -7.06 42.35
C MET A 1 -15.31 -7.88 41.07
N TYR A 2 -16.10 -8.95 40.97
CA TYR A 2 -16.05 -9.88 39.83
C TYR A 2 -16.73 -9.20 38.62
N ASN A 3 -15.97 -8.85 37.58
CA ASN A 3 -16.55 -8.31 36.34
C ASN A 3 -16.75 -9.47 35.36
N PRO A 4 -18.00 -9.93 35.14
CA PRO A 4 -18.28 -11.08 34.30
C PRO A 4 -17.86 -10.83 32.84
N ILE A 5 -18.00 -9.59 32.35
CA ILE A 5 -17.62 -9.19 30.98
C ILE A 5 -16.13 -9.44 30.75
N LEU A 6 -15.30 -8.97 31.67
CA LEU A 6 -13.83 -9.10 31.56
C LEU A 6 -13.38 -10.56 31.69
N THR A 7 -14.09 -11.35 32.50
CA THR A 7 -13.79 -12.77 32.68
C THR A 7 -14.07 -13.57 31.41
N ILE A 8 -15.22 -13.31 30.77
CA ILE A 8 -15.58 -13.89 29.47
C ILE A 8 -14.57 -13.45 28.42
N ALA A 9 -14.26 -12.14 28.37
CA ALA A 9 -13.34 -11.60 27.38
C ALA A 9 -11.94 -12.23 27.48
N ARG A 10 -11.42 -12.37 28.70
CA ARG A 10 -10.11 -12.99 28.94
C ARG A 10 -10.07 -14.47 28.56
N LYS A 11 -11.16 -15.21 28.81
CA LYS A 11 -11.29 -16.61 28.41
C LYS A 11 -11.23 -16.73 26.89
N GLU A 12 -12.08 -15.98 26.18
CA GLU A 12 -12.15 -16.00 24.71
C GLU A 12 -10.83 -15.60 24.07
N LEU A 13 -10.19 -14.55 24.61
CA LEU A 13 -8.90 -14.09 24.11
C LEU A 13 -7.81 -15.17 24.25
N SER A 14 -7.80 -15.91 25.36
CA SER A 14 -6.86 -17.03 25.56
C SER A 14 -7.09 -18.16 24.55
N THR A 15 -8.34 -18.44 24.20
CA THR A 15 -8.69 -19.43 23.18
C THR A 15 -8.18 -18.98 21.81
N LEU A 16 -8.42 -17.71 21.44
CA LEU A 16 -7.98 -17.13 20.18
C LEU A 16 -6.46 -17.19 19.97
N PHE A 17 -5.67 -16.89 20.99
CA PHE A 17 -4.20 -16.99 20.88
C PHE A 17 -3.69 -18.41 20.64
N SER A 18 -4.52 -19.43 20.89
CA SER A 18 -4.19 -20.83 20.59
C SER A 18 -4.67 -21.26 19.19
N GLU A 19 -5.44 -20.42 18.49
CA GLU A 19 -5.94 -20.74 17.16
C GLU A 19 -4.87 -20.59 16.08
N LYS A 20 -4.55 -21.71 15.44
CA LYS A 20 -3.56 -21.75 14.36
C LYS A 20 -3.92 -20.83 13.20
N THR A 21 -5.21 -20.68 12.89
CA THR A 21 -5.69 -19.83 11.79
C THR A 21 -5.36 -18.36 12.04
N LEU A 22 -5.55 -17.89 13.28
CA LEU A 22 -5.24 -16.51 13.67
C LEU A 22 -3.73 -16.26 13.65
N ILE A 23 -2.94 -17.20 14.19
CA ILE A 23 -1.47 -17.14 14.12
C ILE A 23 -1.00 -17.12 12.65
N LEU A 24 -1.57 -17.96 11.79
CA LEU A 24 -1.26 -18.00 10.37
C LEU A 24 -1.60 -16.68 9.67
N ALA A 25 -2.75 -16.07 9.97
CA ALA A 25 -3.14 -14.78 9.43
C ALA A 25 -2.16 -13.67 9.84
N LEU A 26 -1.73 -13.63 11.10
CA LEU A 26 -0.69 -12.71 11.59
C LEU A 26 0.65 -12.93 10.88
N LEU A 27 1.06 -14.19 10.67
CA LEU A 27 2.28 -14.52 9.94
C LEU A 27 2.21 -14.10 8.47
N ILE A 28 1.06 -14.29 7.81
CA ILE A 28 0.84 -13.85 6.43
C ILE A 28 0.93 -12.32 6.34
N GLN A 29 0.32 -11.60 7.29
CA GLN A 29 0.43 -10.13 7.34
C GLN A 29 1.89 -9.68 7.50
N LEU A 30 2.64 -10.27 8.44
CA LEU A 30 4.06 -9.96 8.64
C LEU A 30 4.90 -10.27 7.38
N PHE A 31 4.58 -11.38 6.70
CA PHE A 31 5.20 -11.73 5.43
C PHE A 31 4.91 -10.66 4.37
N VAL A 32 3.66 -10.22 4.22
CA VAL A 32 3.29 -9.15 3.29
C VAL A 32 4.07 -7.87 3.58
N VAL A 33 4.21 -7.47 4.85
CA VAL A 33 5.00 -6.27 5.19
C VAL A 33 6.46 -6.43 4.81
N SER A 34 7.09 -7.53 5.24
CA SER A 34 8.50 -7.79 4.99
C SER A 34 8.81 -7.90 3.50
N PHE A 35 7.94 -8.60 2.77
CA PHE A 35 8.07 -8.87 1.34
C PHE A 35 7.73 -7.66 0.47
N SER A 36 6.98 -6.68 0.98
CA SER A 36 6.63 -5.45 0.24
C SER A 36 7.86 -4.70 -0.25
N SER A 37 8.90 -4.60 0.59
CA SER A 37 10.16 -3.95 0.24
C SER A 37 10.85 -4.66 -0.93
N LEU A 38 10.84 -6.00 -0.92
CA LEU A 38 11.42 -6.83 -1.97
C LEU A 38 10.60 -6.75 -3.26
N LEU A 39 9.27 -6.73 -3.18
CA LEU A 39 8.41 -6.55 -4.36
C LEU A 39 8.67 -5.21 -5.04
N ILE A 40 8.78 -4.11 -4.28
CA ILE A 40 8.99 -2.80 -4.88
C ILE A 40 10.41 -2.68 -5.44
N VAL A 41 11.43 -3.18 -4.74
CA VAL A 41 12.81 -3.21 -5.26
C VAL A 41 12.89 -4.10 -6.50
N GLY A 42 12.23 -5.25 -6.50
CA GLY A 42 12.16 -6.17 -7.64
C GLY A 42 11.42 -5.54 -8.83
N LEU A 43 10.23 -4.97 -8.62
CA LEU A 43 9.48 -4.27 -9.67
C LEU A 43 10.26 -3.05 -10.17
N THR A 44 10.83 -2.24 -9.28
CA THR A 44 11.66 -1.09 -9.68
C THR A 44 12.90 -1.55 -10.42
N SER A 45 13.54 -2.66 -10.04
CA SER A 45 14.65 -3.24 -10.80
C SER A 45 14.23 -3.71 -12.20
N LEU A 46 12.99 -4.14 -12.39
CA LEU A 46 12.47 -4.55 -13.69
C LEU A 46 12.05 -3.36 -14.57
N TYR A 47 11.58 -2.27 -13.95
CA TYR A 47 11.04 -1.08 -14.66
C TYR A 47 11.99 0.12 -14.71
N ASP A 48 13.01 0.15 -13.86
CA ASP A 48 14.04 1.16 -13.75
C ASP A 48 15.42 0.47 -13.61
N PRO A 49 16.01 0.05 -14.74
CA PRO A 49 17.28 -0.65 -14.72
C PRO A 49 18.42 0.23 -14.16
N GLU A 50 18.24 1.54 -13.90
CA GLU A 50 19.26 2.38 -13.26
C GLU A 50 19.65 1.82 -11.89
N ALA A 51 18.73 1.13 -11.21
CA ALA A 51 18.99 0.39 -9.97
C ALA A 51 19.94 -0.83 -10.15
N LEU A 52 20.10 -1.34 -11.37
CA LEU A 52 20.94 -2.49 -11.73
C LEU A 52 22.35 -2.12 -12.19
N ARG A 53 22.68 -0.82 -12.35
CA ARG A 53 24.00 -0.32 -12.83
C ARG A 53 25.22 -0.86 -12.04
N GLY A 54 25.02 -1.42 -10.85
CA GLY A 54 26.08 -2.02 -10.02
C GLY A 54 26.25 -3.54 -10.11
N GLN A 55 25.38 -4.28 -10.81
CA GLN A 55 25.42 -5.75 -10.85
C GLN A 55 25.62 -6.37 -12.24
N THR A 56 25.45 -5.60 -13.33
CA THR A 56 25.72 -6.09 -14.69
C THR A 56 27.06 -5.58 -15.20
N THR A 57 27.97 -6.51 -15.49
CA THR A 57 29.33 -6.25 -16.02
C THR A 57 29.39 -6.06 -17.54
N SER A 58 28.26 -6.07 -18.25
CA SER A 58 28.26 -5.93 -19.71
C SER A 58 27.94 -4.50 -20.12
N ASN A 59 28.89 -3.84 -20.76
CA ASN A 59 28.67 -2.54 -21.41
C ASN A 59 27.89 -2.77 -22.72
N ALA A 60 27.02 -1.84 -23.09
CA ALA A 60 26.31 -1.91 -24.37
C ALA A 60 27.29 -1.75 -25.53
N GLU A 61 27.07 -2.53 -26.58
CA GLU A 61 27.77 -2.40 -27.86
C GLU A 61 26.94 -1.53 -28.80
N ILE A 62 27.41 -0.32 -29.12
CA ILE A 62 26.67 0.65 -29.93
C ILE A 62 27.37 0.84 -31.28
N GLY A 63 26.64 0.58 -32.36
CA GLY A 63 27.06 0.95 -33.71
C GLY A 63 26.89 2.45 -33.94
N VAL A 64 27.94 3.16 -34.32
CA VAL A 64 27.91 4.61 -34.57
C VAL A 64 28.14 4.89 -36.04
N LEU A 65 27.25 5.69 -36.63
CA LEU A 65 27.40 6.30 -37.95
C LEU A 65 27.63 7.79 -37.81
N GLY A 66 28.61 8.32 -38.53
CA GLY A 66 29.08 9.69 -38.38
C GLY A 66 30.03 9.86 -37.20
N TYR A 67 30.53 11.09 -37.01
CA TYR A 67 31.54 11.36 -35.98
C TYR A 67 31.38 12.75 -35.38
N GLN A 68 31.34 12.81 -34.04
CA GLN A 68 31.42 14.05 -33.28
C GLN A 68 32.34 13.83 -32.06
N GLU A 69 33.46 14.54 -32.03
CA GLU A 69 34.56 14.32 -31.09
C GLU A 69 34.11 14.35 -29.62
N LYS A 70 33.29 15.33 -29.24
CA LYS A 70 32.86 15.50 -27.85
C LYS A 70 31.87 14.41 -27.40
N LEU A 71 30.90 14.04 -28.22
CA LEU A 71 29.92 13.01 -27.94
C LEU A 71 30.60 11.65 -27.83
N VAL A 72 31.53 11.33 -28.74
CA VAL A 72 32.33 10.11 -28.67
C VAL A 72 33.14 10.05 -27.37
N SER A 73 33.83 11.14 -27.01
CA SER A 73 34.59 11.18 -25.74
C SER A 73 33.71 10.95 -24.51
N LEU A 74 32.48 11.47 -24.50
CA LEU A 74 31.53 11.30 -23.40
C LEU A 74 30.95 9.88 -23.35
N MET A 75 30.85 9.19 -24.48
CA MET A 75 30.43 7.78 -24.53
C MET A 75 31.55 6.87 -24.03
N GLU A 76 32.81 7.18 -24.36
CA GLU A 76 33.99 6.45 -23.86
C GLU A 76 34.17 6.63 -22.34
N GLU A 77 33.93 7.83 -21.80
CA GLU A 77 33.94 8.11 -20.35
C GLU A 77 32.91 7.24 -19.59
N GLU A 78 31.73 7.01 -20.18
CA GLU A 78 30.68 6.13 -19.65
C GLU A 78 30.92 4.65 -19.95
N LYS A 79 32.10 4.29 -20.48
CA LYS A 79 32.54 2.92 -20.81
C LYS A 79 31.65 2.22 -21.85
N ILE A 80 31.00 2.96 -22.74
CA ILE A 80 30.20 2.39 -23.83
C ILE A 80 31.15 1.84 -24.91
N ASN A 81 30.90 0.63 -25.42
CA ASN A 81 31.69 0.05 -26.50
C ASN A 81 31.19 0.57 -27.84
N ILE A 82 32.05 1.26 -28.59
CA ILE A 82 31.68 1.93 -29.85
C ILE A 82 32.21 1.13 -31.04
N HIS A 83 31.33 0.83 -31.99
CA HIS A 83 31.67 0.20 -33.26
C HIS A 83 31.31 1.14 -34.42
N TYR A 84 32.30 1.60 -35.17
CA TYR A 84 32.06 2.53 -36.28
C TYR A 84 31.56 1.81 -37.53
N TYR A 85 30.53 2.37 -38.16
CA TYR A 85 29.99 1.90 -39.43
C TYR A 85 29.91 3.06 -40.43
N ASN A 86 30.33 2.78 -41.66
CA ASN A 86 30.27 3.75 -42.76
C ASN A 86 28.91 3.76 -43.47
N ASP A 87 28.04 2.80 -43.18
CA ASP A 87 26.79 2.58 -43.90
C ASP A 87 25.73 1.98 -42.98
N LEU A 88 24.52 2.53 -43.04
CA LEU A 88 23.40 2.15 -42.17
C LEU A 88 22.98 0.71 -42.41
N GLN A 89 23.04 0.24 -43.66
CA GLN A 89 22.68 -1.14 -43.99
C GLN A 89 23.59 -2.15 -43.29
N ARG A 90 24.91 -1.89 -43.24
CA ARG A 90 25.86 -2.76 -42.51
C ARG A 90 25.66 -2.73 -41.01
N ALA A 91 25.29 -1.57 -40.46
CA ALA A 91 24.97 -1.44 -39.04
C ALA A 91 23.69 -2.22 -38.71
N LEU A 92 22.64 -2.12 -39.53
CA LEU A 92 21.40 -2.89 -39.40
C LEU A 92 21.65 -4.40 -39.48
N GLU A 93 22.47 -4.87 -40.42
CA GLU A 93 22.85 -6.28 -40.49
C GLU A 93 23.62 -6.77 -39.24
N ALA A 94 24.45 -5.92 -38.64
CA ALA A 94 25.17 -6.26 -37.41
C ALA A 94 24.22 -6.28 -36.19
N PHE A 95 23.27 -5.35 -36.16
CA PHE A 95 22.21 -5.27 -35.16
C PHE A 95 21.29 -6.49 -35.23
N ASP A 96 20.82 -6.87 -36.42
CA ASP A 96 19.98 -8.06 -36.63
C ASP A 96 20.69 -9.37 -36.26
N ARG A 97 22.02 -9.41 -36.40
CA ARG A 97 22.86 -10.56 -36.01
C ARG A 97 23.25 -10.55 -34.52
N GLY A 98 22.79 -9.57 -33.74
CA GLY A 98 23.09 -9.43 -32.31
C GLY A 98 24.56 -9.14 -32.00
N ARG A 99 25.29 -8.52 -32.92
CA ARG A 99 26.68 -8.06 -32.72
C ARG A 99 26.80 -6.65 -32.16
N ILE A 100 25.70 -5.91 -32.16
CA ILE A 100 25.56 -4.60 -31.52
C ILE A 100 24.14 -4.52 -30.95
N ASP A 101 23.97 -3.80 -29.85
CA ASP A 101 22.73 -3.67 -29.10
C ASP A 101 21.89 -2.45 -29.54
N ALA A 102 22.49 -1.47 -30.22
CA ALA A 102 21.81 -0.31 -30.80
C ALA A 102 22.63 0.35 -31.91
N ILE A 103 21.98 1.24 -32.67
CA ILE A 103 22.63 2.06 -33.70
C ILE A 103 22.36 3.54 -33.43
N LEU A 104 23.42 4.34 -33.28
CA LEU A 104 23.35 5.79 -33.18
C LEU A 104 23.80 6.43 -34.50
N THR A 105 22.93 7.20 -35.12
CA THR A 105 23.25 8.02 -36.29
C THR A 105 23.49 9.46 -35.88
N ILE A 106 24.69 9.93 -36.16
CA ILE A 106 25.19 11.28 -35.96
C ILE A 106 25.29 11.94 -37.34
N PRO A 107 24.57 13.03 -37.62
CA PRO A 107 24.77 13.80 -38.85
C PRO A 107 26.23 14.28 -38.99
N ASP A 108 26.77 14.25 -40.22
CA ASP A 108 28.15 14.64 -40.50
C ASP A 108 28.39 16.17 -40.46
N ASP A 109 27.31 16.97 -40.50
CA ASP A 109 27.30 18.43 -40.60
C ASP A 109 27.00 19.15 -39.27
N ILE A 110 27.26 18.48 -38.14
CA ILE A 110 27.02 19.09 -36.81
C ILE A 110 28.06 20.17 -36.51
N ASP A 111 27.61 21.42 -36.40
CA ASP A 111 28.35 22.48 -35.73
C ASP A 111 27.79 22.70 -34.30
N PRO A 112 28.51 22.31 -33.24
CA PRO A 112 28.09 22.59 -31.87
C PRO A 112 27.81 24.10 -31.61
N GLY A 113 28.49 24.98 -32.35
CA GLY A 113 28.29 26.44 -32.31
C GLY A 113 27.24 26.97 -33.29
N GLY A 114 26.67 26.13 -34.16
CA GLY A 114 25.70 26.52 -35.19
C GLY A 114 24.31 26.83 -34.64
N THR A 115 23.39 27.27 -35.50
CA THR A 115 21.99 27.64 -35.13
C THR A 115 20.98 26.52 -35.32
N GLU A 116 21.41 25.45 -35.98
CA GLU A 116 20.60 24.29 -36.33
C GLU A 116 20.28 23.39 -35.13
N ILE A 117 19.16 22.67 -35.27
CA ILE A 117 18.74 21.65 -34.31
C ILE A 117 19.53 20.38 -34.62
N ILE A 118 20.36 19.96 -33.66
CA ILE A 118 21.09 18.70 -33.75
C ILE A 118 20.10 17.56 -33.50
N ARG A 119 19.81 16.78 -34.54
CA ARG A 119 18.96 15.58 -34.43
C ARG A 119 19.85 14.34 -34.43
N LEU A 120 19.86 13.62 -33.32
CA LEU A 120 20.49 12.32 -33.21
C LEU A 120 19.40 11.25 -33.31
N THR A 121 19.63 10.21 -34.12
CA THR A 121 18.68 9.12 -34.29
C THR A 121 19.25 7.86 -33.65
N LEU A 122 18.52 7.28 -32.71
CA LEU A 122 18.89 6.05 -32.02
C LEU A 122 17.92 4.94 -32.41
N TYR A 123 18.42 3.90 -33.08
CA TYR A 123 17.66 2.70 -33.40
C TYR A 123 17.84 1.68 -32.28
N LEU A 124 16.70 1.17 -31.79
CA LEU A 124 16.60 0.27 -30.64
C LEU A 124 15.69 -0.91 -30.99
N PRO A 125 15.84 -2.04 -30.29
CA PRO A 125 14.90 -3.15 -30.43
C PRO A 125 13.50 -2.73 -29.93
N GLU A 126 12.45 -3.15 -30.64
CA GLU A 126 11.06 -2.70 -30.44
C GLU A 126 10.49 -3.07 -29.05
N SER A 127 10.97 -4.14 -28.42
CA SER A 127 10.57 -4.54 -27.06
C SER A 127 11.55 -5.54 -26.44
N ASP A 128 12.69 -5.05 -25.95
CA ASP A 128 13.62 -5.87 -25.17
C ASP A 128 14.20 -5.05 -24.01
N ILE A 129 14.46 -5.71 -22.88
CA ILE A 129 15.18 -5.19 -21.71
C ILE A 129 16.50 -4.55 -22.15
N LYS A 130 17.12 -5.09 -23.21
CA LYS A 130 18.32 -4.54 -23.86
C LYS A 130 18.12 -3.10 -24.36
N GLY A 131 17.01 -2.80 -25.03
CA GLY A 131 16.76 -1.45 -25.55
C GLY A 131 16.71 -0.41 -24.43
N THR A 132 16.04 -0.73 -23.32
CA THR A 132 16.01 0.13 -22.12
C THR A 132 17.41 0.30 -21.52
N PHE A 133 18.19 -0.79 -21.44
CA PHE A 133 19.55 -0.74 -20.92
C PHE A 133 20.47 0.18 -21.76
N VAL A 134 20.40 0.08 -23.08
CA VAL A 134 21.18 0.95 -23.99
C VAL A 134 20.79 2.42 -23.81
N VAL A 135 19.48 2.73 -23.77
CA VAL A 135 19.00 4.10 -23.55
C VAL A 135 19.54 4.67 -22.26
N MET A 136 19.52 3.90 -21.17
CA MET A 136 20.05 4.37 -19.90
C MET A 136 21.56 4.61 -19.92
N GLN A 137 22.34 3.76 -20.59
CA GLN A 137 23.79 3.96 -20.67
C GLN A 137 24.12 5.21 -21.47
N ILE A 138 23.45 5.42 -22.62
CA ILE A 138 23.74 6.54 -23.51
C ILE A 138 23.16 7.87 -23.02
N LYS A 139 22.10 7.86 -22.19
CA LYS A 139 21.39 9.05 -21.69
C LYS A 139 22.32 10.05 -21.02
N GLU A 140 23.25 9.58 -20.20
CA GLU A 140 24.20 10.47 -19.50
C GLU A 140 25.14 11.15 -20.51
N SER A 141 25.69 10.40 -21.47
CA SER A 141 26.55 10.96 -22.53
C SER A 141 25.79 11.97 -23.40
N LEU A 142 24.53 11.68 -23.76
CA LEU A 142 23.68 12.60 -24.51
C LEU A 142 23.34 13.87 -23.72
N SER A 143 23.04 13.75 -22.42
CA SER A 143 22.72 14.90 -21.56
C SER A 143 23.95 15.80 -21.32
N LYS A 144 25.13 15.20 -21.14
CA LYS A 144 26.41 15.93 -21.08
C LYS A 144 26.71 16.63 -22.40
N PHE A 145 26.46 15.97 -23.53
CA PHE A 145 26.65 16.57 -24.85
C PHE A 145 25.68 17.73 -25.11
N GLU A 146 24.40 17.58 -24.76
CA GLU A 146 23.41 18.66 -24.80
C GLU A 146 23.86 19.85 -23.94
N SER A 147 24.33 19.58 -22.72
CA SER A 147 24.83 20.62 -21.80
C SER A 147 26.04 21.36 -22.37
N PHE A 148 26.98 20.63 -23.01
CA PHE A 148 28.12 21.21 -23.71
C PHE A 148 27.70 22.11 -24.88
N VAL A 149 26.75 21.65 -25.70
CA VAL A 149 26.19 22.45 -26.81
C VAL A 149 25.49 23.70 -26.27
N ARG A 150 24.71 23.57 -25.18
CA ARG A 150 24.03 24.69 -24.52
C ARG A 150 25.03 25.71 -23.97
N GLU A 151 26.14 25.27 -23.41
CA GLU A 151 27.22 26.13 -22.93
C GLU A 151 27.87 26.92 -24.09
N LYS A 152 28.17 26.26 -25.22
CA LYS A 152 28.69 26.93 -26.42
C LYS A 152 27.70 27.95 -27.00
N ARG A 153 26.41 27.66 -26.90
CA ARG A 153 25.30 28.52 -27.36
C ARG A 153 24.80 29.50 -26.29
N SER A 154 25.45 29.58 -25.13
CA SER A 154 25.01 30.40 -23.98
C SER A 154 24.93 31.89 -24.29
N HIS A 155 25.77 32.40 -25.20
CA HIS A 155 25.73 33.78 -25.70
C HIS A 155 24.41 34.18 -26.38
N ARG A 156 23.52 33.23 -26.66
CA ARG A 156 22.19 33.45 -27.27
C ARG A 156 21.08 33.65 -26.23
N ILE A 157 21.38 33.42 -24.96
CA ILE A 157 20.40 33.44 -23.90
C ILE A 157 20.52 34.78 -23.18
N ASP A 158 19.59 35.69 -23.44
CA ASP A 158 19.55 37.02 -22.81
C ASP A 158 19.09 37.00 -21.35
N PHE A 159 18.69 35.82 -20.82
CA PHE A 159 18.23 35.66 -19.44
C PHE A 159 18.74 34.36 -18.82
N THR A 160 19.13 34.39 -17.55
CA THR A 160 19.45 33.17 -16.80
C THR A 160 18.16 32.50 -16.33
N PRO A 161 17.83 31.27 -16.76
CA PRO A 161 16.70 30.53 -16.20
C PRO A 161 16.92 30.31 -14.69
N ILE A 162 15.88 30.52 -13.90
CA ILE A 162 15.92 30.35 -12.44
C ILE A 162 16.21 28.88 -12.15
N THR A 163 17.34 28.61 -11.48
CA THR A 163 17.66 27.27 -10.99
C THR A 163 16.72 26.93 -9.83
N LEU A 164 15.78 26.01 -10.06
CA LEU A 164 14.97 25.43 -9.00
C LEU A 164 15.89 24.64 -8.05
N HIS A 165 16.22 25.23 -6.91
CA HIS A 165 16.86 24.52 -5.81
C HIS A 165 15.82 23.64 -5.13
N VAL A 166 15.58 22.45 -5.68
CA VAL A 166 14.85 21.39 -4.99
C VAL A 166 15.82 20.78 -3.99
N GLU A 167 15.80 21.28 -2.77
CA GLU A 167 16.78 20.99 -1.71
C GLU A 167 16.94 19.48 -1.42
N LYS A 168 15.91 18.68 -1.73
CA LYS A 168 15.94 17.20 -1.73
C LYS A 168 14.95 16.66 -2.75
N MET A 169 15.37 16.32 -3.96
CA MET A 169 14.57 15.36 -4.73
C MET A 169 14.51 14.06 -3.91
N PRO A 170 13.31 13.53 -3.60
CA PRO A 170 13.22 12.27 -2.90
C PRO A 170 13.89 11.19 -3.76
N LYS A 171 14.94 10.56 -3.21
CA LYS A 171 15.65 9.44 -3.86
C LYS A 171 14.76 8.22 -4.14
N LYS A 172 13.54 8.20 -3.59
CA LYS A 172 12.56 7.12 -3.77
C LYS A 172 11.54 7.54 -4.82
N SER A 173 11.34 6.70 -5.83
CA SER A 173 10.35 6.87 -6.90
C SER A 173 8.97 7.23 -6.33
N ALA A 174 8.22 8.12 -6.99
CA ALA A 174 6.83 8.45 -6.63
C ALA A 174 5.96 7.18 -6.47
N LYS A 175 6.29 6.12 -7.22
CA LYS A 175 5.63 4.80 -7.14
C LYS A 175 5.84 4.10 -5.79
N TYR A 176 7.01 4.27 -5.16
CA TYR A 176 7.30 3.71 -3.83
C TYR A 176 6.40 4.34 -2.77
N PHE A 177 6.21 5.66 -2.85
CA PHE A 177 5.31 6.38 -1.96
C PHE A 177 3.85 5.94 -2.19
N GLU A 178 3.39 5.94 -3.44
CA GLU A 178 2.01 5.56 -3.78
C GLU A 178 1.67 4.13 -3.29
N PHE A 179 2.55 3.16 -3.54
CA PHE A 179 2.29 1.78 -3.10
C PHE A 179 2.21 1.64 -1.59
N ILE A 180 3.15 2.22 -0.84
CA ILE A 180 3.17 2.06 0.62
C ILE A 180 1.98 2.75 1.28
N TYR A 181 1.77 4.02 0.96
CA TYR A 181 0.79 4.84 1.69
C TYR A 181 -0.64 4.58 1.20
N THR A 182 -0.84 4.31 -0.10
CA THR A 182 -2.19 4.14 -0.67
C THR A 182 -2.65 2.68 -0.64
N ILE A 183 -1.75 1.69 -0.69
CA ILE A 183 -2.11 0.27 -0.75
C ILE A 183 -1.71 -0.47 0.53
N LEU A 184 -0.41 -0.48 0.86
CA LEU A 184 0.11 -1.35 1.93
C LEU A 184 -0.42 -0.97 3.31
N ILE A 185 -0.35 0.31 3.69
CA ILE A 185 -0.78 0.78 5.01
C ILE A 185 -2.30 0.53 5.22
N PRO A 186 -3.21 0.99 4.33
CA PRO A 186 -4.64 0.68 4.47
C PRO A 186 -4.92 -0.82 4.52
N LEU A 187 -4.27 -1.63 3.68
CA LEU A 187 -4.46 -3.08 3.70
C LEU A 187 -4.12 -3.66 5.09
N LEU A 188 -2.98 -3.28 5.67
CA LEU A 188 -2.54 -3.77 6.98
C LEU A 188 -3.42 -3.29 8.12
N VAL A 189 -3.87 -2.04 8.07
CA VAL A 189 -4.72 -1.44 9.12
C VAL A 189 -6.13 -2.05 9.10
N PHE A 190 -6.71 -2.26 7.91
CA PHE A 190 -8.11 -2.71 7.80
C PHE A 190 -8.29 -4.23 7.86
N THR A 191 -7.27 -5.03 7.56
CA THR A 191 -7.38 -6.49 7.69
C THR A 191 -7.78 -6.95 9.11
N PRO A 192 -7.14 -6.52 10.22
CA PRO A 192 -7.56 -6.91 11.56
C PRO A 192 -8.98 -6.43 11.92
N ILE A 193 -9.39 -5.27 11.39
CA ILE A 193 -10.75 -4.72 11.56
C ILE A 193 -11.79 -5.66 10.93
N ILE A 194 -11.55 -6.06 9.67
CA ILE A 194 -12.44 -6.95 8.90
C ILE A 194 -12.53 -8.33 9.54
N ILE A 195 -11.40 -8.91 9.94
CA ILE A 195 -11.35 -10.21 10.60
C ILE A 195 -12.09 -10.18 11.93
N SER A 196 -11.89 -9.13 12.74
CA SER A 196 -12.52 -9.01 14.06
C SER A 196 -14.04 -8.88 13.98
N GLY A 197 -14.56 -8.22 12.94
CA GLY A 197 -16.00 -8.17 12.70
C GLY A 197 -16.61 -9.51 12.30
N GLY A 198 -15.89 -10.37 11.55
CA GLY A 198 -16.34 -11.74 11.27
C GLY A 198 -16.26 -12.64 12.51
N LEU A 199 -15.20 -12.45 13.30
CA LEU A 199 -14.97 -13.19 14.54
C LEU A 199 -16.08 -12.94 15.57
N VAL A 200 -16.60 -11.72 15.71
CA VAL A 200 -17.73 -11.47 16.61
C VAL A 200 -19.03 -12.14 16.12
N VAL A 201 -19.22 -12.26 14.80
CA VAL A 201 -20.36 -12.98 14.23
C VAL A 201 -20.28 -14.46 14.59
N ASP A 202 -19.11 -15.06 14.40
CA ASP A 202 -18.85 -16.45 14.79
C ASP A 202 -19.05 -16.66 16.30
N PHE A 203 -18.49 -15.78 17.13
CA PHE A 203 -18.63 -15.88 18.60
C PHE A 203 -20.05 -15.86 19.10
N ILE A 204 -20.93 -15.10 18.45
CA ILE A 204 -22.34 -14.99 18.84
C ILE A 204 -23.14 -16.16 18.26
N THR A 205 -22.97 -16.46 16.97
CA THR A 205 -23.73 -17.53 16.29
C THR A 205 -23.35 -18.92 16.79
N GLU A 206 -22.07 -19.18 17.09
CA GLU A 206 -21.61 -20.47 17.63
C GLU A 206 -22.29 -20.82 18.96
N GLU A 207 -22.53 -19.83 19.83
CA GLU A 207 -23.21 -20.06 21.10
C GLU A 207 -24.69 -20.42 20.92
N VAL A 208 -25.32 -19.83 19.91
CA VAL A 208 -26.71 -20.15 19.57
C VAL A 208 -26.79 -21.55 18.96
N GLU A 209 -25.92 -21.88 18.02
CA GLU A 209 -25.91 -23.18 17.33
C GLU A 209 -25.54 -24.34 18.26
N ARG A 210 -24.65 -24.12 19.24
CA ARG A 210 -24.26 -25.15 20.22
C ARG A 210 -25.19 -25.25 21.43
N HIS A 211 -26.25 -24.45 21.49
CA HIS A 211 -27.15 -24.34 22.66
C HIS A 211 -26.42 -24.04 23.99
N THR A 212 -25.24 -23.41 23.92
CA THR A 212 -24.43 -23.10 25.11
C THR A 212 -24.89 -21.84 25.81
N ILE A 213 -25.72 -21.00 25.17
CA ILE A 213 -26.36 -19.84 25.80
C ILE A 213 -27.19 -20.26 27.02
N GLU A 214 -27.96 -21.34 26.93
CA GLU A 214 -28.80 -21.82 28.03
C GLU A 214 -27.97 -22.24 29.23
N VAL A 215 -26.86 -22.95 28.99
CA VAL A 215 -25.90 -23.34 30.01
C VAL A 215 -25.25 -22.11 30.65
N LEU A 216 -24.90 -21.10 29.86
CA LEU A 216 -24.32 -19.85 30.38
C LEU A 216 -25.33 -19.02 31.19
N LEU A 217 -26.62 -19.09 30.88
CA LEU A 217 -27.68 -18.42 31.64
C LEU A 217 -27.94 -19.09 33.01
N THR A 218 -27.46 -20.32 33.24
CA THR A 218 -27.49 -20.94 34.57
C THR A 218 -26.42 -20.37 35.52
N ALA A 219 -25.38 -19.74 34.97
CA ALA A 219 -24.43 -18.94 35.75
C ALA A 219 -25.03 -17.56 36.07
N PRO A 220 -24.56 -16.85 37.11
CA PRO A 220 -25.07 -15.53 37.49
C PRO A 220 -24.59 -14.41 36.53
N VAL A 221 -24.85 -14.58 35.23
CA VAL A 221 -24.47 -13.65 34.15
C VAL A 221 -25.67 -13.40 33.23
N SER A 222 -25.82 -12.17 32.77
CA SER A 222 -26.93 -11.79 31.86
C SER A 222 -26.52 -11.87 30.39
N LEU A 223 -27.48 -12.13 29.49
CA LEU A 223 -27.24 -12.14 28.03
C LEU A 223 -26.50 -10.88 27.50
N PRO A 224 -26.84 -9.63 27.92
CA PRO A 224 -26.05 -8.45 27.56
C PRO A 224 -24.59 -8.51 28.02
N GLN A 225 -24.31 -9.07 29.20
CA GLN A 225 -22.93 -9.20 29.71
C GLN A 225 -22.13 -10.23 28.92
N ILE A 226 -22.76 -11.32 28.48
CA ILE A 226 -22.14 -12.33 27.62
C ILE A 226 -21.76 -11.72 26.27
N ILE A 227 -22.71 -11.06 25.61
CA ILE A 227 -22.49 -10.41 24.31
C ILE A 227 -21.45 -9.30 24.43
N ALA A 228 -21.54 -8.47 25.47
CA ALA A 228 -20.54 -7.42 25.72
C ALA A 228 -19.13 -8.00 25.96
N GLY A 229 -19.02 -9.15 26.64
CA GLY A 229 -17.75 -9.85 26.81
C GLY A 229 -17.13 -10.26 25.48
N LYS A 230 -17.93 -10.83 24.58
CA LYS A 230 -17.49 -11.26 23.23
C LYS A 230 -17.11 -10.09 22.34
N ILE A 231 -17.91 -9.02 22.35
CA ILE A 231 -17.57 -7.75 21.66
C ILE A 231 -16.26 -7.18 22.20
N THR A 232 -16.07 -7.21 23.53
CA THR A 232 -14.84 -6.74 24.18
C THR A 232 -13.62 -7.54 23.73
N THR A 233 -13.74 -8.86 23.55
CA THR A 233 -12.67 -9.68 22.98
C THR A 233 -12.31 -9.23 21.56
N ALA A 234 -13.32 -9.10 20.69
CA ALA A 234 -13.13 -8.74 19.30
C ALA A 234 -12.49 -7.35 19.14
N ILE A 235 -12.87 -6.36 19.95
CA ILE A 235 -12.28 -5.01 19.87
C ILE A 235 -10.87 -4.96 20.44
N THR A 236 -10.57 -5.75 21.48
CA THR A 236 -9.26 -5.70 22.17
C THR A 236 -8.12 -6.17 21.28
N ILE A 237 -8.40 -7.04 20.30
CA ILE A 237 -7.36 -7.61 19.44
C ILE A 237 -6.89 -6.66 18.33
N VAL A 238 -7.70 -5.67 17.95
CA VAL A 238 -7.41 -4.78 16.80
C VAL A 238 -6.29 -3.77 17.09
N PRO A 239 -6.36 -2.94 18.16
CA PRO A 239 -5.35 -1.91 18.39
C PRO A 239 -3.92 -2.46 18.50
N PRO A 240 -3.66 -3.58 19.22
CA PRO A 240 -2.32 -4.16 19.28
C PRO A 240 -1.82 -4.65 17.92
N GLN A 241 -2.67 -5.24 17.08
CA GLN A 241 -2.29 -5.68 15.73
C GLN A 241 -1.93 -4.49 14.84
N VAL A 242 -2.78 -3.46 14.80
CA VAL A 242 -2.51 -2.25 14.01
C VAL A 242 -1.24 -1.57 14.49
N ALA A 243 -1.06 -1.41 15.80
CA ALA A 243 0.15 -0.82 16.36
C ALA A 243 1.40 -1.63 16.03
N ALA A 244 1.33 -2.97 16.10
CA ALA A 244 2.45 -3.84 15.74
C ALA A 244 2.86 -3.70 14.27
N TRP A 245 1.89 -3.59 13.35
CA TRP A 245 2.17 -3.41 11.92
C TRP A 245 2.77 -2.05 11.59
N LEU A 246 2.23 -0.98 12.17
CA LEU A 246 2.77 0.36 11.97
C LEU A 246 4.17 0.49 12.59
N PHE A 247 4.40 -0.11 13.76
CA PHE A 247 5.72 -0.16 14.38
C PHE A 247 6.72 -0.95 13.53
N PHE A 248 6.30 -2.10 12.99
CA PHE A 248 7.17 -2.89 12.12
C PHE A 248 7.51 -2.14 10.82
N LEU A 249 6.56 -1.41 10.23
CA LEU A 249 6.83 -0.54 9.08
C LEU A 249 7.86 0.55 9.42
N ASP A 250 7.77 1.16 10.60
CA ASP A 250 8.72 2.18 11.03
C ASP A 250 10.14 1.60 11.15
N LEU A 251 10.29 0.37 11.66
CA LEU A 251 11.56 -0.37 11.70
C LEU A 251 12.15 -0.63 10.30
N THR A 252 11.32 -0.68 9.25
CA THR A 252 11.77 -0.88 7.86
C THR A 252 12.23 0.40 7.15
N ASN A 253 12.50 1.50 7.88
CA ASN A 253 12.81 2.84 7.34
C ASN A 253 11.66 3.43 6.49
N THR A 254 10.42 3.10 6.84
CA THR A 254 9.21 3.71 6.29
C THR A 254 8.62 4.63 7.35
N HIS A 255 8.81 5.94 7.21
CA HIS A 255 8.36 6.90 8.21
C HIS A 255 6.83 6.99 8.27
N VAL A 256 6.19 6.43 9.29
CA VAL A 256 4.75 6.53 9.49
C VAL A 256 4.44 7.66 10.48
N ALA A 257 3.79 8.73 10.01
CA ALA A 257 3.33 9.80 10.89
C ALA A 257 2.08 9.37 11.68
N ASN A 258 1.85 10.00 12.83
CA ASN A 258 0.60 9.93 13.60
C ASN A 258 0.12 8.51 14.00
N ILE A 259 1.04 7.60 14.31
CA ILE A 259 0.72 6.21 14.72
C ILE A 259 -0.40 6.14 15.78
N PRO A 260 -0.38 6.93 16.88
CA PRO A 260 -1.45 6.86 17.89
C PRO A 260 -2.83 7.23 17.33
N THR A 261 -2.89 8.22 16.44
CA THR A 261 -4.13 8.66 15.81
C THR A 261 -4.66 7.61 14.84
N ILE A 262 -3.78 6.94 14.09
CA ILE A 262 -4.18 5.84 13.19
C ILE A 262 -4.74 4.67 14.00
N VAL A 263 -4.10 4.31 15.12
CA VAL A 263 -4.59 3.26 16.01
C VAL A 263 -5.97 3.63 16.56
N LEU A 264 -6.17 4.87 17.00
CA LEU A 264 -7.47 5.34 17.48
C LEU A 264 -8.54 5.32 16.39
N HIS A 265 -8.24 5.84 15.21
CA HIS A 265 -9.13 5.82 14.03
C HIS A 265 -9.53 4.40 13.65
N SER A 266 -8.56 3.49 13.54
CA SER A 266 -8.80 2.07 13.25
C SER A 266 -9.67 1.39 14.31
N THR A 267 -9.54 1.79 15.58
CA THR A 267 -10.34 1.25 16.69
C THR A 267 -11.80 1.71 16.58
N LEU A 268 -12.05 2.96 16.20
CA LEU A 268 -13.41 3.49 15.99
C LEU A 268 -14.11 2.78 14.81
N ILE A 269 -13.37 2.54 13.73
CA ILE A 269 -13.89 1.77 12.59
C ILE A 269 -14.16 0.32 13.00
N ALA A 270 -13.22 -0.31 13.72
CA ALA A 270 -13.41 -1.67 14.23
C ALA A 270 -14.64 -1.78 15.09
N LEU A 271 -14.88 -0.82 15.98
CA LEU A 271 -16.08 -0.78 16.80
C LEU A 271 -17.35 -0.70 15.92
N THR A 272 -17.34 0.11 14.87
CA THR A 272 -18.46 0.20 13.91
C THR A 272 -18.74 -1.15 13.25
N ILE A 273 -17.70 -1.82 12.72
CA ILE A 273 -17.84 -3.10 12.03
C ILE A 273 -18.26 -4.21 13.01
N ILE A 274 -17.66 -4.28 14.19
CA ILE A 274 -17.98 -5.28 15.24
C ILE A 274 -19.41 -5.12 15.73
N LEU A 275 -19.87 -3.88 15.99
CA LEU A 275 -21.25 -3.64 16.41
C LEU A 275 -22.25 -4.00 15.30
N THR A 276 -21.92 -3.71 14.04
CA THR A 276 -22.72 -4.11 12.88
C THR A 276 -22.80 -5.64 12.77
N GLY A 277 -21.66 -6.34 12.87
CA GLY A 277 -21.61 -7.80 12.88
C GLY A 277 -22.41 -8.40 14.03
N SER A 278 -22.34 -7.80 15.22
CA SER A 278 -23.11 -8.23 16.38
C SER A 278 -24.62 -8.09 16.16
N LEU A 279 -25.07 -7.00 15.54
CA LEU A 279 -26.48 -6.79 15.20
C LEU A 279 -26.99 -7.85 14.21
N ILE A 280 -26.17 -8.19 13.21
CA ILE A 280 -26.46 -9.23 12.21
C ILE A 280 -26.53 -10.60 12.88
N ALA A 281 -25.56 -10.95 13.72
CA ALA A 281 -25.52 -12.24 14.40
C ALA A 281 -26.71 -12.48 15.35
N ILE A 282 -27.23 -11.41 15.96
CA ILE A 282 -28.44 -11.49 16.79
C ILE A 282 -29.71 -11.64 15.93
N GLU A 283 -29.76 -11.02 14.74
CA GLU A 283 -30.92 -11.13 13.84
C GLU A 283 -30.97 -12.49 13.14
N TYR A 284 -29.80 -13.03 12.78
CA TYR A 284 -29.66 -14.26 12.00
C TYR A 284 -28.87 -15.29 12.81
N PRO A 285 -29.55 -16.17 13.56
CA PRO A 285 -28.89 -17.16 14.41
C PRO A 285 -28.03 -18.19 13.67
N ASN A 286 -28.33 -18.44 12.39
CA ASN A 286 -27.57 -19.37 11.56
C ASN A 286 -26.24 -18.73 11.13
N ARG A 287 -25.12 -19.37 11.49
CA ARG A 287 -23.76 -18.90 11.23
C ARG A 287 -23.51 -18.61 9.75
N SER A 288 -23.93 -19.52 8.86
CA SER A 288 -23.69 -19.37 7.43
C SER A 288 -24.44 -18.16 6.86
N THR A 289 -25.69 -17.96 7.28
CA THR A 289 -26.50 -16.81 6.85
C THR A 289 -25.96 -15.50 7.42
N ALA A 290 -25.60 -15.48 8.70
CA ALA A 290 -25.04 -14.30 9.35
C ALA A 290 -23.71 -13.87 8.69
N GLN A 291 -22.82 -14.82 8.40
CA GLN A 291 -21.54 -14.54 7.77
C GLN A 291 -21.69 -14.05 6.33
N TYR A 292 -22.65 -14.59 5.58
CA TYR A 292 -22.99 -14.12 4.24
C TYR A 292 -23.49 -12.67 4.27
N ILE A 293 -24.44 -12.36 5.17
CA ILE A 293 -25.01 -11.01 5.31
C ILE A 293 -23.95 -10.03 5.82
N TYR A 294 -23.09 -10.45 6.75
CA TYR A 294 -21.94 -9.66 7.22
C TYR A 294 -21.01 -9.31 6.05
N SER A 295 -20.65 -10.29 5.23
CA SER A 295 -19.76 -10.09 4.08
C SER A 295 -20.36 -9.14 3.04
N LEU A 296 -21.66 -9.28 2.75
CA LEU A 296 -22.38 -8.37 1.84
C LEU A 296 -22.44 -6.94 2.40
N THR A 297 -22.74 -6.81 3.70
CA THR A 297 -22.79 -5.52 4.41
C THR A 297 -21.42 -4.85 4.39
N LEU A 298 -20.36 -5.62 4.60
CA LEU A 298 -18.99 -5.13 4.57
C LEU A 298 -18.62 -4.60 3.19
N ILE A 299 -18.89 -5.37 2.12
CA ILE A 299 -18.65 -4.93 0.74
C ILE A 299 -19.40 -3.62 0.47
N LEU A 300 -20.66 -3.52 0.87
CA LEU A 300 -21.46 -2.31 0.70
C LEU A 300 -20.86 -1.12 1.45
N LEU A 301 -20.50 -1.28 2.74
CA LEU A 301 -19.90 -0.23 3.55
C LEU A 301 -18.60 0.30 2.96
N PHE A 302 -17.69 -0.59 2.55
CA PHE A 302 -16.41 -0.17 1.93
C PHE A 302 -16.63 0.48 0.57
N THR A 303 -17.53 -0.05 -0.26
CA THR A 303 -17.82 0.51 -1.59
C THR A 303 -18.46 1.90 -1.48
N THR A 304 -19.49 2.05 -0.65
CA THR A 304 -20.12 3.35 -0.40
C THR A 304 -19.13 4.34 0.20
N SER A 305 -18.25 3.86 1.08
CA SER A 305 -17.25 4.71 1.68
C SER A 305 -16.24 5.26 0.67
N TYR A 306 -15.95 4.55 -0.43
CA TYR A 306 -15.03 5.01 -1.46
C TYR A 306 -15.56 6.22 -2.25
N ILE A 307 -16.88 6.45 -2.21
CA ILE A 307 -17.52 7.61 -2.84
C ILE A 307 -17.21 8.89 -2.05
N LEU A 308 -16.94 8.77 -0.75
CA LEU A 308 -16.61 9.90 0.10
C LEU A 308 -15.13 10.29 -0.11
N PRO A 309 -14.84 11.59 -0.34
CA PRO A 309 -13.46 12.08 -0.47
C PRO A 309 -12.58 11.65 0.71
N ASP A 310 -13.12 11.73 1.94
CA ASP A 310 -12.45 11.35 3.18
C ASP A 310 -12.89 9.98 3.69
N SER A 311 -12.84 8.99 2.80
CA SER A 311 -13.04 7.59 3.18
C SER A 311 -12.09 7.16 4.31
N PRO A 312 -12.47 6.20 5.18
CA PRO A 312 -11.62 5.64 6.23
C PRO A 312 -10.25 5.20 5.72
N LEU A 313 -10.18 4.65 4.49
CA LEU A 313 -8.94 4.23 3.84
C LEU A 313 -8.08 5.44 3.50
N ASN A 314 -8.68 6.44 2.82
CA ASN A 314 -7.96 7.66 2.45
C ASN A 314 -7.48 8.44 3.67
N LEU A 315 -8.30 8.55 4.72
CA LEU A 315 -7.90 9.20 5.95
C LEU A 315 -6.70 8.49 6.62
N THR A 316 -6.67 7.16 6.58
CA THR A 316 -5.52 6.37 7.07
C THR A 316 -4.26 6.67 6.27
N THR A 317 -4.37 6.73 4.94
CA THR A 317 -3.27 7.14 4.04
C THR A 317 -2.75 8.54 4.37
N ARG A 318 -3.65 9.52 4.49
CA ARG A 318 -3.30 10.93 4.79
C ARG A 318 -2.68 11.10 6.18
N LEU A 319 -3.22 10.40 7.18
CA LEU A 319 -2.66 10.37 8.54
C LEU A 319 -1.25 9.80 8.56
N ALA A 320 -1.02 8.68 7.86
CA ALA A 320 0.28 8.03 7.76
C ALA A 320 1.31 8.87 7.00
N ALA A 321 0.87 9.55 5.93
CA ALA A 321 1.72 10.47 5.16
C ALA A 321 2.01 11.78 5.91
N GLY A 322 1.26 12.10 6.98
CA GLY A 322 1.39 13.34 7.72
C GLY A 322 0.88 14.57 6.95
N SER A 323 -0.03 14.37 5.98
CA SER A 323 -0.53 15.44 5.09
C SER A 323 -1.82 16.11 5.57
N ILE A 324 -2.33 15.71 6.74
CA ILE A 324 -3.60 16.19 7.28
C ILE A 324 -3.38 17.14 8.45
N ASP A 325 -4.16 18.21 8.47
CA ASP A 325 -4.13 19.18 9.57
C ASP A 325 -4.79 18.60 10.84
N PRO A 326 -4.34 19.03 12.05
CA PRO A 326 -4.90 18.54 13.31
C PRO A 326 -6.40 18.82 13.48
N GLU A 327 -6.90 19.95 12.96
CA GLU A 327 -8.31 20.34 13.05
C GLU A 327 -9.22 19.44 12.19
N GLU A 328 -8.77 19.13 10.98
CA GLU A 328 -9.46 18.22 10.06
C GLU A 328 -9.49 16.80 10.66
N THR A 329 -8.36 16.37 11.23
CA THR A 329 -8.25 15.09 11.96
C THR A 329 -9.28 14.99 13.08
N LEU A 330 -9.42 16.02 13.91
CA LEU A 330 -10.38 16.03 15.01
C LEU A 330 -11.83 15.94 14.49
N THR A 331 -12.13 16.66 13.41
CA THR A 331 -13.46 16.67 12.79
C THR A 331 -13.85 15.27 12.31
N HIS A 332 -12.96 14.58 11.58
CA HIS A 332 -13.25 13.22 11.15
C HIS A 332 -13.33 12.24 12.32
N LEU A 333 -12.46 12.37 13.31
CA LEU A 333 -12.49 11.49 14.48
C LEU A 333 -13.81 11.62 15.27
N THR A 334 -14.33 12.84 15.42
CA THR A 334 -15.65 13.07 16.04
C THR A 334 -16.77 12.47 15.21
N LEU A 335 -16.75 12.63 13.88
CA LEU A 335 -17.73 12.02 12.98
C LEU A 335 -17.73 10.48 13.11
N TYR A 336 -16.56 9.84 13.05
CA TYR A 336 -16.41 8.39 13.19
C TYR A 336 -16.74 7.88 14.60
N THR A 337 -16.79 8.75 15.61
CA THR A 337 -17.25 8.39 16.97
C THR A 337 -18.78 8.33 17.05
N THR A 338 -19.51 9.13 16.26
CA THR A 338 -20.98 9.17 16.31
C THR A 338 -21.64 7.85 15.85
N ILE A 339 -21.08 7.22 14.82
CA ILE A 339 -21.63 6.00 14.21
C ILE A 339 -21.63 4.81 15.20
N PRO A 340 -20.51 4.46 15.87
CA PRO A 340 -20.49 3.43 16.89
C PRO A 340 -21.47 3.69 18.04
N ILE A 341 -21.64 4.94 18.47
CA ILE A 341 -22.58 5.28 19.56
C ILE A 341 -24.01 4.90 19.16
N ILE A 342 -24.44 5.27 17.95
CA ILE A 342 -25.77 4.94 17.44
C ILE A 342 -25.96 3.42 17.33
N LEU A 343 -24.95 2.72 16.83
CA LEU A 343 -24.98 1.26 16.72
C LEU A 343 -25.02 0.57 18.10
N TYR A 344 -24.26 1.08 19.08
CA TYR A 344 -24.26 0.57 20.44
C TYR A 344 -25.63 0.73 21.11
N LEU A 345 -26.27 1.90 20.95
CA LEU A 345 -27.62 2.14 21.46
C LEU A 345 -28.65 1.22 20.79
N SER A 346 -28.53 1.00 19.48
CA SER A 346 -29.38 0.08 18.71
C SER A 346 -29.20 -1.37 19.17
N LEU A 347 -27.96 -1.79 19.43
CA LEU A 347 -27.64 -3.10 19.97
C LEU A 347 -28.20 -3.28 21.38
N HIS A 348 -27.98 -2.30 22.26
CA HIS A 348 -28.46 -2.34 23.63
C HIS A 348 -30.00 -2.44 23.70
N THR A 349 -30.71 -1.66 22.90
CA THR A 349 -32.18 -1.70 22.83
C THR A 349 -32.70 -3.04 22.26
N LYS A 350 -32.01 -3.62 21.29
CA LYS A 350 -32.37 -4.94 20.73
C LYS A 350 -32.17 -6.08 21.72
N ILE A 351 -31.02 -6.12 22.39
CA ILE A 351 -30.68 -7.16 23.39
C ILE A 351 -31.65 -7.09 24.57
N THR A 352 -31.94 -5.87 25.07
CA THR A 352 -32.87 -5.70 26.18
C THR A 352 -34.28 -6.19 25.84
N ARG A 353 -34.80 -5.90 24.63
CA ARG A 353 -36.08 -6.44 24.15
C ARG A 353 -36.10 -7.98 24.07
N SER A 354 -35.04 -8.59 23.54
CA SER A 354 -34.94 -10.06 23.40
C SER A 354 -34.88 -10.78 24.76
N ASN A 355 -34.26 -10.16 25.76
CA ASN A 355 -34.23 -10.68 27.14
C ASN A 355 -35.62 -10.76 27.78
N TYR A 356 -36.54 -9.86 27.42
CA TYR A 356 -37.93 -9.88 27.91
C TYR A 356 -38.72 -11.04 27.30
N THR A 357 -38.50 -11.37 26.02
CA THR A 357 -39.22 -12.46 25.34
C THR A 357 -38.78 -13.86 25.80
N LEU A 358 -37.48 -14.08 26.07
CA LEU A 358 -36.97 -15.37 26.55
C LEU A 358 -37.42 -15.70 27.99
N ARG A 359 -37.60 -14.68 28.85
CA ARG A 359 -38.10 -14.89 30.23
C ARG A 359 -39.55 -15.35 30.28
N HIS A 360 -40.38 -14.99 29.30
CA HIS A 360 -41.79 -15.39 29.28
C HIS A 360 -42.05 -16.78 28.71
N HIS A 361 -41.08 -17.37 28.00
CA HIS A 361 -41.22 -18.73 27.46
C HIS A 361 -40.70 -19.84 28.40
N ILE A 362 -40.05 -19.47 29.50
CA ILE A 362 -39.56 -20.39 30.55
C ILE A 362 -40.50 -20.39 31.78
N SER A 363 -41.51 -19.50 31.78
CA SER A 363 -42.52 -19.39 32.85
C SER A 363 -43.86 -20.08 32.55
N ASP A 364 -43.98 -20.68 31.37
CA ASP A 364 -45.07 -21.58 30.96
C ASP A 364 -44.48 -22.97 30.71
#